data_AF-A0AAW0L1A6-F1
#
_entry.id   AF-A0AAW0L1A6-F1
#
_cell.length_a   1.000
_cell.length_b   1.000
_cell.length_c   1.000
_cell.angle_alpha   90.00
_cell.angle_beta   90.00
_cell.angle_gamma   90.00
#
_symmetry.space_group_name_H-M   'P 1'
#
loop_
_entity.id
_entity.type
_entity.pdbx_description
1 polymer ?
#
loop_
_entity_poly.entity_id
_entity_poly.type
_entity_poly.pdbx_seq_one_letter_code
_entity_poly.pdbx_strand_id
1 'polypeptide(L)'
;MICSTVLNIYHFLRRFIRLQLGAFFAIVLLRVVPLASSISLQEVALEGLINFCRQPTFIIEVYVNYDCDPLVEEIGKLLCKNSFPMTSPVTTLQVLAFEGLATMIHNIADNIDKEDDSSPIGPYPVVITEYSPFWEEKSKDELESWVDFVRIRKAQKKKILIAASHFNRDEKKGLEYLKFSKLVSDPPDPKAYAFFFRYTPGLDKNMIGDYLGDPSHFNIEVLREFTDTFKFSGMVLDIALRSYLETFRLPGEAKRSNGSLKHSQRDSMMNNPQMFL
;
A
#
# COMPACT_ATOMS: atom_id res chain seq x y z
N MET A 1 35.69 -4.16 -2.48
CA MET A 1 35.45 -5.44 -1.76
C MET A 1 34.07 -5.47 -1.11
N ILE A 2 33.71 -4.54 -0.22
CA ILE A 2 32.40 -4.56 0.49
C ILE A 2 31.21 -4.55 -0.48
N CYS A 3 31.15 -3.61 -1.44
CA CYS A 3 30.03 -3.52 -2.38
C CYS A 3 29.87 -4.81 -3.21
N SER A 4 30.97 -5.43 -3.64
CA SER A 4 30.94 -6.70 -4.39
C SER A 4 30.44 -7.87 -3.54
N THR A 5 30.85 -7.93 -2.26
CA THR A 5 30.33 -8.93 -1.32
C THR A 5 28.83 -8.74 -1.10
N VAL A 6 28.38 -7.50 -0.87
CA VAL A 6 26.96 -7.20 -0.68
C VAL A 6 26.15 -7.44 -1.97
N LEU A 7 26.73 -7.22 -3.15
CA LEU A 7 26.10 -7.53 -4.43
C LEU A 7 25.91 -9.05 -4.62
N ASN A 8 26.93 -9.86 -4.29
CA ASN A 8 26.79 -11.32 -4.29
C ASN A 8 25.73 -11.78 -3.29
N ILE A 9 25.75 -11.20 -2.09
CA ILE A 9 24.73 -11.44 -1.07
C ILE A 9 23.33 -11.03 -1.57
N TYR A 10 23.20 -9.93 -2.32
CA TYR A 10 21.95 -9.54 -2.99
C TYR A 10 21.53 -10.60 -4.01
N HIS A 11 22.44 -11.09 -4.86
CA HIS A 11 22.11 -12.12 -5.84
C HIS A 11 21.53 -13.40 -5.22
N PHE A 12 22.15 -13.90 -4.15
CA PHE A 12 21.80 -15.21 -3.58
C PHE A 12 20.84 -15.14 -2.39
N LEU A 13 20.87 -14.05 -1.62
CA LEU A 13 20.21 -13.95 -0.32
C LEU A 13 19.26 -12.75 -0.21
N ARG A 14 18.99 -11.98 -1.28
CA ARG A 14 18.06 -10.82 -1.24
C ARG A 14 16.66 -11.15 -0.71
N ARG A 15 16.26 -12.41 -0.67
CA ARG A 15 15.00 -12.85 -0.04
C ARG A 15 15.04 -12.79 1.49
N PHE A 16 16.20 -13.06 2.09
CA PHE A 16 16.33 -13.28 3.54
C PHE A 16 16.86 -12.07 4.31
N ILE A 17 17.57 -11.15 3.64
CA ILE A 17 18.29 -10.06 4.32
C ILE A 17 17.83 -8.66 3.86
N ARG A 18 16.53 -8.52 3.62
CA ARG A 18 15.96 -7.28 3.06
C ARG A 18 16.16 -6.07 3.95
N LEU A 19 15.97 -6.20 5.26
CA LEU A 19 16.16 -5.09 6.19
C LEU A 19 17.62 -4.64 6.22
N GLN A 20 18.56 -5.59 6.15
CA GLN A 20 19.99 -5.32 6.12
C GLN A 20 20.42 -4.68 4.80
N LEU A 21 19.84 -5.11 3.66
CA LEU A 21 20.06 -4.48 2.36
C LEU A 21 19.48 -3.06 2.33
N GLY A 22 18.26 -2.85 2.82
CA GLY A 22 17.66 -1.53 2.94
C GLY A 22 18.50 -0.58 3.80
N ALA A 23 18.95 -1.05 4.98
CA ALA A 23 19.85 -0.30 5.84
C ALA A 23 21.20 -0.02 5.16
N PHE A 24 21.75 -0.98 4.41
CA PHE A 24 22.98 -0.77 3.64
C PHE A 24 22.79 0.31 2.57
N PHE A 25 21.68 0.31 1.82
CA PHE A 25 21.40 1.34 0.82
C PHE A 25 21.22 2.72 1.46
N ALA A 26 20.35 2.83 2.46
CA ALA A 26 19.99 4.12 3.08
C ALA A 26 21.10 4.70 3.98
N ILE A 27 21.76 3.85 4.78
CA ILE A 27 22.68 4.30 5.84
C ILE A 27 24.14 4.22 5.39
N VAL A 28 24.48 3.33 4.45
CA VAL A 28 25.86 3.19 3.97
C VAL A 28 26.03 3.86 2.62
N LEU A 29 25.43 3.34 1.54
CA LEU A 29 25.71 3.85 0.19
C LEU A 29 25.26 5.30 0.01
N LEU A 30 24.02 5.65 0.38
CA LEU A 30 23.49 7.00 0.19
C LEU A 30 24.10 8.05 1.14
N ARG A 31 24.68 7.62 2.27
CA ARG A 31 25.41 8.51 3.18
C ARG A 31 26.86 8.69 2.78
N VAL A 32 27.54 7.64 2.32
CA VAL A 32 28.97 7.70 2.00
C VAL A 32 29.23 8.52 0.74
N VAL A 33 28.39 8.43 -0.29
CA VAL A 33 28.62 9.21 -1.53
C VAL A 33 28.68 10.73 -1.28
N PRO A 34 27.74 11.36 -0.55
CA PRO A 34 27.81 12.81 -0.31
C PRO A 34 28.74 13.24 0.84
N LEU A 35 29.09 12.37 1.79
CA LEU A 35 29.85 12.72 3.00
C LEU A 35 31.29 12.17 3.05
N ALA A 36 31.71 11.37 2.06
CA ALA A 36 33.05 10.80 2.05
C ALA A 36 34.13 11.89 2.06
N SER A 37 35.08 11.75 2.99
CA SER A 37 36.23 12.65 3.13
C SER A 37 37.23 12.51 1.97
N SER A 38 37.09 11.48 1.15
CA SER A 38 37.99 11.12 0.07
C SER A 38 37.22 10.83 -1.22
N ILE A 39 37.65 11.44 -2.31
CA ILE A 39 37.07 11.28 -3.66
C ILE A 39 37.11 9.80 -4.09
N SER A 40 38.17 9.07 -3.76
CA SER A 40 38.26 7.64 -4.11
C SER A 40 37.23 6.79 -3.38
N LEU A 41 36.87 7.13 -2.14
CA LEU A 41 35.82 6.44 -1.40
C LEU A 41 34.43 6.76 -1.98
N GLN A 42 34.21 8.01 -2.41
CA GLN A 42 32.99 8.43 -3.09
C GLN A 42 32.82 7.70 -4.43
N GLU A 43 33.89 7.58 -5.22
CA GLU A 43 33.89 6.84 -6.48
C GLU A 43 33.57 5.36 -6.25
N VAL A 44 34.20 4.71 -5.27
CA VAL A 44 33.94 3.28 -4.96
C VAL A 44 32.50 3.06 -4.46
N ALA A 45 31.97 3.96 -3.65
CA ALA A 45 30.59 3.88 -3.17
C ALA A 45 29.59 4.08 -4.32
N LEU A 46 29.86 5.03 -5.22
CA LEU A 46 29.03 5.31 -6.38
C LEU A 46 29.07 4.15 -7.38
N GLU A 47 30.25 3.62 -7.69
CA GLU A 47 30.43 2.42 -8.53
C GLU A 47 29.69 1.22 -7.92
N GLY A 48 29.76 1.06 -6.58
CA GLY A 48 28.99 0.06 -5.85
C GLY A 48 27.50 0.17 -6.11
N LEU A 49 26.93 1.38 -5.96
CA LEU A 49 25.52 1.66 -6.22
C LEU A 49 25.13 1.37 -7.67
N ILE A 50 25.95 1.81 -8.64
CA ILE A 50 25.72 1.60 -10.07
C ILE A 50 25.68 0.10 -10.39
N ASN A 51 26.55 -0.71 -9.78
CA ASN A 51 26.54 -2.16 -9.97
C ASN A 51 25.24 -2.83 -9.53
N PHE A 52 24.55 -2.28 -8.51
CA PHE A 52 23.19 -2.71 -8.20
C PHE A 52 22.19 -2.20 -9.24
N CYS A 53 22.28 -0.93 -9.64
CA CYS A 53 21.41 -0.36 -10.69
C CYS A 53 21.53 -1.09 -12.03
N ARG A 54 22.67 -1.71 -12.35
CA ARG A 54 22.86 -2.57 -13.54
C ARG A 54 22.03 -3.85 -13.50
N GLN A 55 21.52 -4.26 -12.33
CA GLN A 55 20.66 -5.44 -12.25
C GLN A 55 19.24 -5.10 -12.74
N PRO A 56 18.69 -5.86 -13.72
CA PRO A 56 17.44 -5.49 -14.40
C PRO A 56 16.25 -5.28 -13.47
N THR A 57 16.19 -6.04 -12.36
CA THR A 57 15.08 -5.98 -11.40
C THR A 57 15.34 -5.04 -10.23
N PHE A 58 16.56 -4.51 -10.05
CA PHE A 58 16.94 -3.83 -8.81
C PHE A 58 16.09 -2.60 -8.53
N ILE A 59 15.88 -1.72 -9.51
CA ILE A 59 15.10 -0.48 -9.30
C ILE A 59 13.66 -0.80 -8.86
N ILE A 60 13.04 -1.81 -9.46
CA ILE A 60 11.70 -2.28 -9.10
C ILE A 60 11.73 -2.95 -7.72
N GLU A 61 12.73 -3.79 -7.46
CA GLU A 61 12.90 -4.44 -6.15
C GLU A 61 13.12 -3.41 -5.04
N VAL A 62 13.83 -2.32 -5.30
CA VAL A 62 14.02 -1.23 -4.36
C VAL A 62 12.71 -0.52 -4.09
N TYR A 63 11.98 -0.14 -5.14
CA TYR A 63 10.66 0.49 -5.03
C TYR A 63 9.66 -0.37 -4.25
N VAL A 64 9.69 -1.69 -4.43
CA VAL A 64 8.76 -2.62 -3.79
C VAL A 64 9.17 -2.97 -2.35
N ASN A 65 10.46 -3.13 -2.06
CA ASN A 65 10.92 -3.78 -0.83
C ASN A 65 11.52 -2.85 0.23
N TYR A 66 12.02 -1.66 -0.11
CA TYR A 66 12.89 -0.87 0.79
C TYR A 66 12.44 0.57 1.03
N ASP A 67 11.12 0.83 0.99
CA ASP A 67 10.43 2.06 1.42
C ASP A 67 9.89 3.00 0.31
N CYS A 68 9.21 2.47 -0.72
CA CYS A 68 8.53 3.24 -1.79
C CYS A 68 9.42 4.36 -2.40
N ASP A 69 8.85 5.36 -3.10
CA ASP A 69 9.58 6.42 -3.83
C ASP A 69 10.85 6.99 -3.18
N PRO A 70 10.95 7.24 -1.84
CA PRO A 70 12.09 7.93 -1.25
C PRO A 70 13.46 7.39 -1.65
N LEU A 71 13.66 6.06 -1.62
CA LEU A 71 14.98 5.48 -1.86
C LEU A 71 15.36 5.55 -3.35
N VAL A 72 14.41 5.31 -4.24
CA VAL A 72 14.62 5.42 -5.70
C VAL A 72 14.86 6.89 -6.09
N GLU A 73 14.08 7.80 -5.50
CA GLU A 73 14.23 9.25 -5.70
C GLU A 73 15.58 9.75 -5.18
N GLU A 74 16.04 9.29 -4.01
CA GLU A 74 17.34 9.65 -3.46
C GLU A 74 18.50 9.15 -4.34
N ILE A 75 18.44 7.92 -4.84
CA ILE A 75 19.41 7.39 -5.80
C ILE A 75 19.42 8.25 -7.07
N GLY A 76 18.24 8.56 -7.61
CA GLY A 76 18.09 9.40 -8.80
C GLY A 76 18.67 10.81 -8.59
N LYS A 77 18.32 11.47 -7.48
CA LYS A 77 18.85 12.80 -7.11
C LYS A 77 20.37 12.79 -6.96
N LEU A 78 20.91 11.76 -6.31
CA LEU A 78 22.34 11.60 -6.11
C LEU A 78 23.07 11.48 -7.44
N LEU A 79 22.60 10.59 -8.32
CA LEU A 79 23.17 10.39 -9.64
C LEU A 79 23.05 11.65 -10.51
N CYS A 80 21.89 12.30 -10.52
CA CYS A 80 21.67 13.59 -11.21
C CYS A 80 22.64 14.66 -10.73
N LYS A 81 22.77 14.84 -9.41
CA LYS A 81 23.66 15.86 -8.84
C LYS A 81 25.12 15.65 -9.25
N ASN A 82 25.57 14.40 -9.34
CA ASN A 82 26.95 14.08 -9.67
C ASN A 82 27.20 13.98 -11.18
N SER A 83 26.18 13.89 -12.04
CA SER A 83 26.36 13.81 -13.49
C SER A 83 26.52 15.16 -14.19
N PHE A 84 26.09 16.27 -13.56
CA PHE A 84 26.19 17.59 -14.15
C PHE A 84 27.66 18.06 -14.26
N PRO A 85 28.14 18.41 -15.48
CA PRO A 85 29.50 18.91 -15.68
C PRO A 85 29.57 20.40 -15.33
N MET A 86 29.79 20.72 -14.05
CA MET A 86 29.96 22.12 -13.62
C MET A 86 31.37 22.69 -13.87
N THR A 87 32.35 21.82 -14.13
CA THR A 87 33.77 22.18 -14.31
C THR A 87 34.40 21.35 -15.42
N SER A 88 35.26 21.97 -16.23
CA SER A 88 36.11 21.30 -17.21
C SER A 88 37.52 21.13 -16.63
N PRO A 89 38.17 19.96 -16.73
CA PRO A 89 37.76 18.72 -17.41
C PRO A 89 36.73 17.88 -16.63
N VAL A 90 36.01 17.01 -17.35
CA VAL A 90 35.03 16.07 -16.77
C VAL A 90 35.75 15.05 -15.89
N THR A 91 35.22 14.85 -14.68
CA THR A 91 35.76 13.91 -13.69
C THR A 91 35.24 12.49 -13.90
N THR A 92 36.01 11.48 -13.46
CA THR A 92 35.59 10.06 -13.47
C THR A 92 34.25 9.87 -12.76
N LEU A 93 34.05 10.53 -11.61
CA LEU A 93 32.80 10.51 -10.86
C LEU A 93 31.60 10.98 -11.68
N GLN A 94 31.76 12.01 -12.51
CA GLN A 94 30.69 12.51 -13.39
C GLN A 94 30.33 11.51 -14.47
N VAL A 95 31.33 10.86 -15.07
CA VAL A 95 31.10 9.80 -16.08
C VAL A 95 30.36 8.63 -15.45
N LEU A 96 30.78 8.18 -14.26
CA LEU A 96 30.12 7.11 -13.52
C LEU A 96 28.67 7.47 -13.16
N ALA A 97 28.45 8.67 -12.62
CA ALA A 97 27.11 9.12 -12.27
C ALA A 97 26.18 9.18 -13.49
N PHE A 98 26.68 9.65 -14.63
CA PHE A 98 25.94 9.66 -15.89
C PHE A 98 25.61 8.24 -16.37
N GLU A 99 26.56 7.31 -16.30
CA GLU A 99 26.32 5.89 -16.63
C GLU A 99 25.25 5.28 -15.73
N GLY A 100 25.29 5.58 -14.43
CA GLY A 100 24.28 5.15 -13.46
C GLY A 100 22.88 5.65 -13.79
N LEU A 101 22.74 6.92 -14.20
CA LEU A 101 21.46 7.48 -14.67
C LEU A 101 20.96 6.78 -15.92
N ALA A 102 21.82 6.64 -16.93
CA ALA A 102 21.47 5.99 -18.18
C ALA A 102 21.00 4.55 -17.94
N THR A 103 21.72 3.82 -17.08
CA THR A 103 21.37 2.44 -16.69
C THR A 103 20.02 2.39 -15.98
N MET A 104 19.76 3.30 -15.03
CA MET A 104 18.49 3.34 -14.31
C MET A 104 17.32 3.65 -15.24
N ILE A 105 17.46 4.63 -16.13
CA ILE A 105 16.42 4.98 -17.12
C ILE A 105 16.20 3.83 -18.10
N HIS A 106 17.27 3.19 -18.57
CA HIS A 106 17.18 2.05 -19.48
C HIS A 106 16.44 0.88 -18.82
N ASN A 107 16.78 0.53 -17.57
CA ASN A 107 16.08 -0.51 -16.84
C ASN A 107 14.61 -0.16 -16.57
N ILE A 108 14.28 1.10 -16.30
CA ILE A 108 12.88 1.52 -16.16
C ILE A 108 12.15 1.32 -17.49
N ALA A 109 12.71 1.83 -18.59
CA ALA A 109 12.12 1.70 -19.93
C ALA A 109 11.92 0.23 -20.34
N ASP A 110 12.95 -0.60 -20.17
CA ASP A 110 12.93 -2.03 -20.49
C ASP A 110 11.93 -2.84 -19.67
N ASN A 111 11.45 -2.31 -18.54
CA ASN A 111 10.45 -2.96 -17.70
C ASN A 111 9.03 -2.40 -17.92
N ILE A 112 8.86 -1.23 -18.54
CA ILE A 112 7.54 -0.66 -18.86
C ILE A 112 6.82 -1.52 -19.92
N ASP A 113 7.56 -2.02 -20.91
CA ASP A 113 6.99 -2.82 -22.01
C ASP A 113 6.80 -4.31 -21.64
N LYS A 114 7.26 -4.75 -20.45
CA LYS A 114 7.23 -6.15 -20.00
C LYS A 114 6.07 -6.48 -19.06
N GLU A 115 5.08 -5.60 -18.91
CA GLU A 115 3.87 -5.88 -18.10
C GLU A 115 3.04 -7.09 -18.61
N ASP A 116 3.17 -7.45 -19.90
CA ASP A 116 2.49 -8.58 -20.53
C ASP A 116 3.32 -9.89 -20.61
N ASP A 117 4.60 -9.85 -20.24
CA ASP A 117 5.49 -11.00 -20.40
C ASP A 117 5.46 -11.90 -19.17
N SER A 118 4.80 -13.05 -19.32
CA SER A 118 4.71 -14.18 -18.37
C SER A 118 6.07 -14.90 -18.14
N SER A 119 7.16 -14.15 -18.05
CA SER A 119 8.47 -14.68 -17.68
C SER A 119 8.56 -14.88 -16.15
N PRO A 120 9.27 -15.91 -15.63
CA PRO A 120 9.41 -16.17 -14.19
C PRO A 120 10.21 -15.11 -13.42
N ILE A 121 10.59 -14.02 -14.09
CA ILE A 121 11.56 -13.00 -13.62
C ILE A 121 10.87 -11.62 -13.47
N GLY A 122 9.63 -11.45 -13.94
CA GLY A 122 8.83 -10.24 -13.69
C GLY A 122 8.37 -10.09 -12.23
N PRO A 123 7.92 -8.89 -11.82
CA PRO A 123 7.28 -8.70 -10.51
C PRO A 123 6.06 -9.62 -10.43
N TYR A 124 6.17 -10.67 -9.60
CA TYR A 124 5.14 -11.70 -9.44
C TYR A 124 3.73 -11.09 -9.44
N PRO A 125 2.87 -11.39 -10.44
CA PRO A 125 1.48 -10.99 -10.39
C PRO A 125 0.88 -11.73 -9.20
N VAL A 126 0.52 -10.99 -8.16
CA VAL A 126 -0.16 -11.54 -7.00
C VAL A 126 -1.59 -11.85 -7.42
N VAL A 127 -1.79 -13.05 -7.94
CA VAL A 127 -3.12 -13.55 -8.28
C VAL A 127 -3.80 -13.94 -6.98
N ILE A 128 -4.79 -13.14 -6.57
CA ILE A 128 -5.70 -13.50 -5.48
C ILE A 128 -6.62 -14.59 -6.04
N THR A 129 -6.22 -15.85 -5.87
CA THR A 129 -6.96 -17.02 -6.36
C THR A 129 -8.13 -17.40 -5.45
N GLU A 130 -8.05 -17.06 -4.16
CA GLU A 130 -9.05 -17.42 -3.14
C GLU A 130 -9.49 -16.21 -2.30
N TYR A 131 -10.73 -16.27 -1.80
CA TYR A 131 -11.27 -15.26 -0.88
C TYR A 131 -10.44 -15.24 0.42
N SER A 132 -9.95 -14.06 0.78
CA SER A 132 -9.28 -13.83 2.06
C SER A 132 -9.81 -12.53 2.67
N PRO A 133 -10.31 -12.55 3.93
CA PRO A 133 -10.75 -11.34 4.62
C PRO A 133 -9.60 -10.33 4.68
N PHE A 134 -9.75 -9.17 4.04
CA PHE A 134 -8.68 -8.16 4.00
C PHE A 134 -8.45 -7.48 5.36
N TRP A 135 -9.38 -7.68 6.30
CA TRP A 135 -9.35 -7.16 7.66
C TRP A 135 -8.81 -8.12 8.70
N GLU A 136 -8.57 -9.39 8.37
CA GLU A 136 -7.96 -10.35 9.29
C GLU A 136 -6.44 -10.22 9.27
N GLU A 137 -5.85 -10.09 10.46
CA GLU A 137 -4.42 -10.10 10.66
C GLU A 137 -3.97 -11.55 10.91
N LYS A 138 -3.22 -12.13 9.97
CA LYS A 138 -2.66 -13.48 10.16
C LYS A 138 -1.34 -13.35 10.91
N SER A 139 -1.27 -13.83 12.16
CA SER A 139 0.02 -14.02 12.84
C SER A 139 0.77 -15.13 12.12
N LYS A 140 1.90 -14.81 11.50
CA LYS A 140 2.74 -15.79 10.84
C LYS A 140 4.19 -15.52 11.17
N ASP A 141 4.73 -16.37 12.06
CA ASP A 141 6.10 -16.32 12.56
C ASP A 141 7.15 -16.74 11.51
N GLU A 142 6.72 -17.14 10.30
CA GLU A 142 7.61 -17.53 9.19
C GLU A 142 7.79 -16.41 8.15
N LEU A 143 9.06 -15.99 7.96
CA LEU A 143 9.47 -14.85 7.14
C LEU A 143 9.03 -14.92 5.66
N GLU A 144 9.02 -16.10 5.04
CA GLU A 144 8.53 -16.26 3.65
C GLU A 144 7.01 -16.06 3.55
N SER A 145 6.25 -16.55 4.52
CA SER A 145 4.79 -16.38 4.58
C SER A 145 4.40 -14.92 4.84
N TRP A 146 5.24 -14.16 5.54
CA TRP A 146 5.06 -12.73 5.77
C TRP A 146 5.26 -11.90 4.49
N VAL A 147 6.23 -12.25 3.64
CA VAL A 147 6.47 -11.54 2.37
C VAL A 147 5.29 -11.71 1.41
N ASP A 148 4.78 -12.92 1.26
CA ASP A 148 3.61 -13.16 0.41
C ASP A 148 2.35 -12.50 0.99
N PHE A 149 2.23 -12.47 2.32
CA PHE A 149 1.18 -11.71 3.00
C PHE A 149 1.21 -10.21 2.67
N VAL A 150 2.38 -9.56 2.76
CA VAL A 150 2.51 -8.12 2.44
C VAL A 150 2.19 -7.84 0.96
N ARG A 151 2.62 -8.73 0.06
CA ARG A 151 2.32 -8.65 -1.38
C ARG A 151 0.82 -8.76 -1.66
N ILE A 152 0.15 -9.74 -1.05
CA ILE A 152 -1.30 -9.92 -1.11
C ILE A 152 -2.01 -8.67 -0.56
N ARG A 153 -1.55 -8.14 0.58
CA ARG A 153 -2.13 -6.93 1.18
C ARG A 153 -2.01 -5.70 0.28
N LYS A 154 -0.87 -5.51 -0.40
CA LYS A 154 -0.68 -4.41 -1.37
C LYS A 154 -1.62 -4.55 -2.56
N ALA A 155 -1.76 -5.76 -3.10
CA ALA A 155 -2.68 -6.04 -4.21
C ALA A 155 -4.15 -5.84 -3.79
N GLN A 156 -4.56 -6.34 -2.62
CA GLN A 156 -5.88 -6.14 -2.04
C GLN A 156 -6.19 -4.66 -1.86
N LYS A 157 -5.25 -3.88 -1.28
CA LYS A 157 -5.42 -2.43 -1.09
C LYS A 157 -5.67 -1.72 -2.41
N LYS A 158 -4.93 -2.05 -3.49
CA LYS A 158 -5.16 -1.46 -4.82
C LYS A 158 -6.57 -1.78 -5.34
N LYS A 159 -6.99 -3.04 -5.26
CA LYS A 159 -8.33 -3.47 -5.69
C LYS A 159 -9.46 -2.84 -4.86
N ILE A 160 -9.28 -2.70 -3.55
CA ILE A 160 -10.23 -2.00 -2.65
C ILE A 160 -10.42 -0.54 -3.07
N LEU A 161 -9.34 0.16 -3.43
CA LEU A 161 -9.43 1.55 -3.88
C LEU A 161 -10.15 1.67 -5.24
N ILE A 162 -9.94 0.72 -6.15
CA ILE A 162 -10.68 0.64 -7.41
C ILE A 162 -12.17 0.40 -7.12
N ALA A 163 -12.49 -0.52 -6.22
CA ALA A 163 -13.86 -0.77 -5.77
C ALA A 163 -14.52 0.49 -5.20
N ALA A 164 -13.80 1.26 -4.37
CA ALA A 164 -14.29 2.53 -3.84
C ALA A 164 -14.57 3.56 -4.95
N SER A 165 -13.70 3.66 -5.96
CA SER A 165 -13.95 4.52 -7.12
C SER A 165 -15.19 4.09 -7.91
N HIS A 166 -15.46 2.78 -8.02
CA HIS A 166 -16.68 2.29 -8.64
C HIS A 166 -17.90 2.58 -7.77
N PHE A 167 -17.84 2.29 -6.47
CA PHE A 167 -18.91 2.52 -5.50
C PHE A 167 -19.37 3.98 -5.48
N ASN A 168 -18.44 4.94 -5.47
CA ASN A 168 -18.76 6.36 -5.48
C ASN A 168 -19.47 6.83 -6.76
N ARG A 169 -19.32 6.10 -7.86
CA ARG A 169 -20.01 6.39 -9.13
C ARG A 169 -21.35 5.64 -9.21
N ASP A 170 -21.34 4.39 -8.75
CA ASP A 170 -22.45 3.46 -8.81
C ASP A 170 -22.27 2.40 -7.73
N GLU A 171 -23.15 2.45 -6.72
CA GLU A 171 -23.14 1.57 -5.55
C GLU A 171 -23.05 0.09 -5.96
N LYS A 172 -23.87 -0.34 -6.92
CA LYS A 172 -23.97 -1.76 -7.34
C LYS A 172 -22.69 -2.22 -8.00
N LYS A 173 -22.13 -1.41 -8.91
CA LYS A 173 -20.87 -1.76 -9.60
C LYS A 173 -19.70 -1.85 -8.63
N GLY A 174 -19.66 -0.99 -7.61
CA GLY A 174 -18.64 -1.08 -6.55
C GLY A 174 -18.69 -2.41 -5.80
N LEU A 175 -19.89 -2.81 -5.38
CA LEU A 175 -20.10 -4.06 -4.64
C LEU A 175 -19.91 -5.30 -5.53
N GLU A 176 -20.32 -5.26 -6.80
CA GLU A 176 -20.05 -6.32 -7.77
C GLU A 176 -18.54 -6.48 -8.02
N TYR A 177 -17.79 -5.38 -8.12
CA TYR A 177 -16.34 -5.44 -8.27
C TYR A 177 -15.66 -6.09 -7.07
N LEU A 178 -16.14 -5.84 -5.84
CA LEU A 178 -15.63 -6.50 -4.63
C LEU A 178 -15.79 -8.03 -4.69
N LYS A 179 -16.93 -8.50 -5.20
CA LYS A 179 -17.19 -9.94 -5.40
C LYS A 179 -16.30 -10.52 -6.50
N PHE A 180 -16.25 -9.86 -7.66
CA PHE A 180 -15.45 -10.31 -8.81
C PHE A 180 -13.96 -10.37 -8.47
N SER A 181 -13.46 -9.41 -7.69
CA SER A 181 -12.07 -9.33 -7.26
C SER A 181 -11.68 -10.28 -6.12
N LYS A 182 -12.62 -11.12 -5.65
CA LYS A 182 -12.47 -12.07 -4.54
C LYS A 182 -12.10 -11.39 -3.21
N LEU A 183 -12.48 -10.12 -3.04
CA LEU A 183 -12.31 -9.38 -1.78
C LEU A 183 -13.47 -9.62 -0.81
N VAL A 184 -14.61 -10.05 -1.32
CA VAL A 184 -15.81 -10.43 -0.57
C VAL A 184 -16.27 -11.80 -1.06
N SER A 185 -16.83 -12.61 -0.15
CA SER A 185 -17.41 -13.91 -0.46
C SER A 185 -18.64 -13.79 -1.38
N ASP A 186 -19.07 -14.92 -1.95
CA ASP A 186 -20.35 -15.02 -2.66
C ASP A 186 -21.12 -16.23 -2.10
N PRO A 187 -22.21 -16.03 -1.33
CA PRO A 187 -22.86 -14.76 -1.01
C PRO A 187 -22.01 -13.82 -0.11
N PRO A 188 -22.23 -12.50 -0.18
CA PRO A 188 -21.41 -11.52 0.53
C PRO A 188 -21.61 -11.59 2.04
N ASP A 189 -20.50 -11.61 2.78
CA ASP A 189 -20.48 -11.47 4.24
C ASP A 189 -20.78 -10.01 4.65
N PRO A 190 -21.79 -9.75 5.52
CA PRO A 190 -22.10 -8.41 6.02
C PRO A 190 -20.89 -7.71 6.65
N LYS A 191 -20.03 -8.47 7.34
CA LYS A 191 -18.82 -7.95 7.98
C LYS A 191 -17.83 -7.42 6.95
N ALA A 192 -17.75 -8.06 5.79
CA ALA A 192 -16.87 -7.62 4.72
C ALA A 192 -17.20 -6.20 4.23
N TYR A 193 -18.50 -5.92 4.05
CA TYR A 193 -18.95 -4.59 3.65
C TYR A 193 -18.79 -3.57 4.77
N ALA A 194 -19.03 -3.96 6.03
CA ALA A 194 -18.78 -3.10 7.18
C ALA A 194 -17.31 -2.63 7.24
N PHE A 195 -16.36 -3.54 7.10
CA PHE A 195 -14.93 -3.21 7.07
C PHE A 195 -14.56 -2.39 5.83
N PHE A 196 -15.18 -2.65 4.68
CA PHE A 196 -14.97 -1.86 3.47
C PHE A 196 -15.38 -0.41 3.70
N PHE A 197 -16.57 -0.16 4.26
CA PHE A 197 -17.03 1.19 4.56
C PHE A 197 -16.22 1.88 5.65
N ARG A 198 -15.76 1.14 6.67
CA ARG A 198 -15.06 1.72 7.82
C ARG A 198 -13.63 2.16 7.50
N TYR A 199 -12.90 1.32 6.76
CA TYR A 199 -11.44 1.44 6.64
C TYR A 199 -10.96 1.83 5.24
N THR A 200 -11.85 1.89 4.24
CA THR A 200 -11.46 2.30 2.89
C THR A 200 -11.49 3.83 2.76
N PRO A 201 -10.34 4.50 2.54
CA PRO A 201 -10.32 5.93 2.36
C PRO A 201 -10.93 6.33 1.01
N GLY A 202 -11.50 7.53 0.95
CA GLY A 202 -12.02 8.11 -0.29
C GLY A 202 -13.42 7.66 -0.69
N LEU A 203 -14.10 6.84 0.11
CA LEU A 203 -15.52 6.55 -0.07
C LEU A 203 -16.38 7.79 0.20
N ASP A 204 -17.44 7.97 -0.61
CA ASP A 204 -18.41 9.04 -0.42
C ASP A 204 -19.28 8.75 0.80
N LYS A 205 -19.21 9.65 1.79
CA LYS A 205 -19.92 9.53 3.07
C LYS A 205 -21.45 9.54 2.91
N ASN A 206 -21.98 10.17 1.87
CA ASN A 206 -23.42 10.14 1.59
C ASN A 206 -23.82 8.77 1.05
N MET A 207 -23.03 8.18 0.15
CA MET A 207 -23.30 6.85 -0.41
C MET A 207 -23.23 5.77 0.67
N ILE A 208 -22.24 5.85 1.58
CA ILE A 208 -22.18 4.96 2.75
C ILE A 208 -23.45 5.10 3.59
N GLY A 209 -23.85 6.34 3.88
CA GLY A 209 -25.04 6.62 4.66
C GLY A 209 -26.33 6.14 4.02
N ASP A 210 -26.47 6.29 2.70
CA ASP A 210 -27.62 5.84 1.95
C ASP A 210 -27.72 4.31 1.92
N TYR A 211 -26.59 3.60 1.85
CA TYR A 211 -26.53 2.14 1.91
C TYR A 211 -26.85 1.61 3.32
N LEU A 212 -26.18 2.12 4.35
CA LEU A 212 -26.43 1.74 5.75
C LEU A 212 -27.82 2.20 6.24
N GLY A 213 -28.43 3.13 5.52
CA GLY A 213 -29.78 3.63 5.74
C GLY A 213 -30.88 2.84 5.02
N ASP A 214 -30.54 1.78 4.30
CA ASP A 214 -31.53 0.94 3.63
C ASP A 214 -32.21 -0.02 4.63
N PRO A 215 -33.55 -0.16 4.61
CA PRO A 215 -34.27 -1.02 5.56
C PRO A 215 -34.20 -2.52 5.25
N SER A 216 -33.48 -2.93 4.20
CA SER A 216 -33.30 -4.36 3.91
C SER A 216 -32.52 -5.08 5.01
N HIS A 217 -32.89 -6.34 5.25
CA HIS A 217 -32.30 -7.17 6.30
C HIS A 217 -30.77 -7.22 6.23
N PHE A 218 -30.23 -7.42 5.03
CA PHE A 218 -28.78 -7.50 4.83
C PHE A 218 -28.07 -6.18 5.16
N ASN A 219 -28.63 -5.02 4.77
CA ASN A 219 -28.06 -3.71 5.07
C ASN A 219 -28.09 -3.39 6.57
N ILE A 220 -29.13 -3.85 7.29
CA ILE A 220 -29.21 -3.76 8.75
C ILE A 220 -28.11 -4.62 9.41
N GLU A 221 -27.85 -5.83 8.90
CA GLU A 221 -26.74 -6.66 9.39
C GLU A 221 -25.38 -5.99 9.13
N VAL A 222 -25.19 -5.39 7.95
CA VAL A 222 -23.96 -4.63 7.63
C VAL A 222 -23.81 -3.44 8.58
N LEU A 223 -24.89 -2.72 8.89
CA LEU A 223 -24.88 -1.62 9.86
C LEU A 223 -24.51 -2.10 11.27
N ARG A 224 -25.00 -3.26 11.71
CA ARG A 224 -24.61 -3.86 12.99
C ARG A 224 -23.11 -4.14 13.02
N GLU A 225 -22.60 -4.87 12.04
CA GLU A 225 -21.16 -5.18 11.93
C GLU A 225 -20.31 -3.89 11.81
N PHE A 226 -20.81 -2.86 11.11
CA PHE A 226 -20.16 -1.56 11.01
C PHE A 226 -20.07 -0.85 12.35
N THR A 227 -21.16 -0.88 13.13
CA THR A 227 -21.20 -0.31 14.48
C THR A 227 -20.21 -1.03 15.41
N ASP A 228 -20.09 -2.35 15.29
CA ASP A 228 -19.17 -3.17 16.09
C ASP A 228 -17.69 -2.92 15.76
N THR A 229 -17.37 -2.23 14.66
CA THR A 229 -15.99 -1.79 14.38
C THR A 229 -15.52 -0.64 15.28
N PHE A 230 -16.43 0.01 16.02
CA PHE A 230 -16.10 1.11 16.92
C PHE A 230 -15.94 0.62 18.36
N LYS A 231 -14.88 1.07 19.02
CA LYS A 231 -14.66 0.81 20.45
C LYS A 231 -15.18 2.00 21.25
N PHE A 232 -16.40 1.87 21.77
CA PHE A 232 -17.04 2.95 22.53
C PHE A 232 -16.77 2.89 24.04
N SER A 233 -16.30 1.75 24.55
CA SER A 233 -16.09 1.59 26.00
C SER A 233 -15.12 2.62 26.55
N GLY A 234 -15.52 3.27 27.64
CA GLY A 234 -14.78 4.37 28.28
C GLY A 234 -14.83 5.73 27.56
N MET A 235 -15.59 5.86 26.46
CA MET A 235 -15.78 7.16 25.79
C MET A 235 -16.97 7.93 26.38
N VAL A 236 -16.85 9.27 26.42
CA VAL A 236 -18.01 10.14 26.69
C VAL A 236 -18.95 10.09 25.48
N LEU A 237 -20.26 10.07 25.73
CA LEU A 237 -21.29 9.88 24.70
C LEU A 237 -21.15 10.83 23.50
N ASP A 238 -20.82 12.11 23.73
CA ASP A 238 -20.68 13.08 22.65
C ASP A 238 -19.45 12.80 21.78
N ILE A 239 -18.36 12.31 22.36
CA ILE A 239 -17.16 11.86 21.65
C ILE A 239 -17.48 10.61 20.83
N ALA A 240 -18.15 9.62 21.43
CA ALA A 240 -18.57 8.40 20.75
C ALA A 240 -19.47 8.71 19.54
N LEU A 241 -20.48 9.57 19.73
CA LEU A 241 -21.40 10.00 18.66
C LEU A 241 -20.67 10.78 17.56
N ARG A 242 -19.79 11.71 17.94
CA ARG A 242 -19.01 12.49 16.96
C ARG A 242 -18.12 11.56 16.13
N SER A 243 -17.39 10.65 16.76
CA SER A 243 -16.53 9.68 16.08
C SER A 243 -17.32 8.75 15.17
N TYR A 244 -18.53 8.34 15.55
CA TYR A 244 -19.40 7.51 14.72
C TYR A 244 -19.94 8.28 13.51
N LEU A 245 -20.58 9.43 13.74
CA LEU A 245 -21.23 10.24 12.71
C LEU A 245 -20.25 11.00 11.80
N GLU A 246 -18.96 11.03 12.13
CA GLU A 246 -17.94 11.54 11.22
C GLU A 246 -17.71 10.62 10.00
N THR A 247 -18.04 9.33 10.13
CA THR A 247 -17.67 8.29 9.14
C THR A 247 -18.64 8.19 7.97
N PHE A 248 -19.89 8.60 8.13
CA PHE A 248 -20.90 8.65 7.08
C PHE A 248 -21.84 9.84 7.28
N ARG A 249 -22.68 10.15 6.30
CA ARG A 249 -23.72 11.19 6.43
C ARG A 249 -25.07 10.52 6.62
N LEU A 250 -25.84 11.00 7.61
CA LEU A 250 -27.19 10.51 7.78
C LEU A 250 -28.03 10.87 6.54
N PRO A 251 -28.78 9.91 5.96
CA PRO A 251 -29.72 10.21 4.88
C PRO A 251 -30.66 11.34 5.30
N GLY A 252 -30.83 12.34 4.43
CA GLY A 252 -31.69 13.48 4.72
C GLY A 252 -33.16 13.07 4.90
N GLU A 253 -33.86 13.75 5.81
CA GLU A 253 -35.24 13.44 6.25
C GLU A 253 -36.29 13.46 5.12
N ALA A 254 -36.01 14.11 3.99
CA ALA A 254 -36.99 14.33 2.92
C ALA A 254 -37.09 13.20 1.89
N LYS A 255 -36.11 12.28 1.80
CA LYS A 255 -36.09 11.24 0.75
C LYS A 255 -36.57 9.86 1.19
N ARG A 256 -36.58 9.57 2.49
CA ARG A 256 -37.04 8.29 3.04
C ARG A 256 -38.01 8.57 4.18
N SER A 257 -39.30 8.51 3.88
CA SER A 257 -40.37 8.52 4.88
C SER A 257 -40.18 7.33 5.84
N ASN A 258 -39.65 7.59 7.04
CA ASN A 258 -40.13 7.09 8.33
C ASN A 258 -39.05 7.28 9.42
N GLY A 259 -39.45 7.80 10.58
CA GLY A 259 -38.62 7.90 11.79
C GLY A 259 -38.03 6.57 12.29
N SER A 260 -38.45 5.44 11.70
CA SER A 260 -37.92 4.10 11.90
C SER A 260 -36.43 3.96 11.57
N LEU A 261 -35.87 4.78 10.67
CA LEU A 261 -34.46 4.68 10.32
C LEU A 261 -33.55 5.29 11.40
N LYS A 262 -33.91 6.48 11.89
CA LYS A 262 -33.25 7.07 13.05
C LYS A 262 -33.44 6.21 14.29
N HIS A 263 -34.61 5.59 14.46
CA HIS A 263 -34.85 4.65 15.56
C HIS A 263 -33.98 3.41 15.42
N SER A 264 -33.95 2.74 14.26
CA SER A 264 -33.12 1.54 14.03
C SER A 264 -31.63 1.82 14.18
N GLN A 265 -31.12 2.95 13.66
CA GLN A 265 -29.71 3.32 13.83
C GLN A 265 -29.38 3.71 15.27
N ARG A 266 -30.27 4.47 15.93
CA ARG A 266 -30.12 4.84 17.35
C ARG A 266 -30.25 3.63 18.26
N ASP A 267 -31.14 2.70 17.96
CA ASP A 267 -31.36 1.44 18.67
C ASP A 267 -30.19 0.48 18.43
N SER A 268 -29.60 0.44 17.23
CA SER A 268 -28.37 -0.31 16.97
C SER A 268 -27.20 0.24 17.81
N MET A 269 -27.08 1.56 17.92
CA MET A 269 -26.10 2.18 18.82
C MET A 269 -26.44 2.00 20.30
N MET A 270 -27.72 2.05 20.68
CA MET A 270 -28.18 1.95 22.07
C MET A 270 -28.25 0.51 22.58
N ASN A 271 -28.41 -0.47 21.69
CA ASN A 271 -28.33 -1.89 22.01
C ASN A 271 -26.91 -2.43 21.91
N ASN A 272 -25.92 -1.59 21.56
CA ASN A 272 -24.52 -1.98 21.65
C ASN A 272 -24.07 -1.95 23.13
N PRO A 273 -23.80 -3.11 23.75
CA PRO A 273 -23.45 -3.19 25.17
C PRO A 273 -22.15 -2.44 25.51
N GLN A 274 -21.30 -2.11 24.52
CA GLN A 274 -20.08 -1.32 24.75
C GLN A 274 -20.31 0.20 24.91
N MET A 275 -21.50 0.72 24.62
CA MET A 275 -21.80 2.16 24.73
C MET A 275 -22.16 2.62 26.16
N PHE A 276 -22.54 1.70 27.04
CA PHE A 276 -23.01 2.00 28.41
C PHE A 276 -22.13 1.39 29.52
N LEU A 277 -20.94 0.89 29.15
CA LEU A 277 -19.91 0.35 30.05
C LEU A 277 -18.60 1.14 29.92
#